data_AF-A0A4Q2XUQ6-F1
#
_entry.id   AF-A0A4Q2XUQ6-F1
#
_cell.length_a   1.000
_cell.length_b   1.000
_cell.length_c   1.000
_cell.angle_alpha   90.00
_cell.angle_beta   90.00
_cell.angle_gamma   90.00
#
_symmetry.space_group_name_H-M   'P 1'
#
loop_
_entity.id
_entity.type
_entity.pdbx_description
1 polymer ?
#
loop_
_entity_poly.entity_id
_entity_poly.type
_entity_poly.pdbx_seq_one_letter_code
_entity_poly.pdbx_strand_id
1 'polypeptide(L)'
;MKKIMSWREVPVFADETEEAEFWAVHQLDARLMNSALHRPDVRESTTITLRFDPRMLARIKRLARSRYLNYQSMIKQWLSERLESELHNGPR
;
A
#
# COMPACT_ATOMS: atom_id res chain seq x y z
N MET A 1 23.26 26.32 -0.37
CA MET A 1 21.79 26.10 -0.43
C MET A 1 21.33 25.35 0.81
N LYS A 2 20.40 25.93 1.55
CA LYS A 2 19.83 25.40 2.80
C LYS A 2 18.88 24.24 2.46
N LYS A 3 19.04 23.10 3.13
CA LYS A 3 18.23 21.90 2.83
C LYS A 3 16.97 21.88 3.66
N ILE A 4 15.82 21.73 3.00
CA ILE A 4 14.52 21.54 3.63
C ILE A 4 14.32 20.05 3.93
N MET A 5 14.04 19.71 5.19
CA MET A 5 13.86 18.32 5.63
C MET A 5 12.40 17.96 5.93
N SER A 6 11.53 18.96 6.04
CA SER A 6 10.10 18.81 6.27
C SER A 6 9.27 19.76 5.40
N TRP A 7 8.14 19.27 4.86
CA TRP A 7 7.19 20.10 4.13
C TRP A 7 6.58 21.25 4.95
N ARG A 8 6.68 21.20 6.28
CA ARG A 8 6.24 22.28 7.17
C ARG A 8 7.16 23.50 7.13
N GLU A 9 8.37 23.35 6.60
CA GLU A 9 9.34 24.45 6.48
C GLU A 9 9.13 25.27 5.20
N VAL A 10 8.27 24.81 4.28
CA VAL A 10 7.87 25.55 3.09
C VAL A 10 6.72 26.48 3.48
N PRO A 11 6.90 27.82 3.45
CA PRO A 11 5.83 28.76 3.74
C PRO A 11 4.81 28.80 2.59
N VAL A 12 3.65 29.39 2.86
CA VAL A 12 2.70 29.74 1.80
C VAL A 12 3.15 31.06 1.20
N PHE A 13 3.54 31.04 -0.07
CA PHE A 13 4.00 32.23 -0.78
C PHE A 13 2.81 33.10 -1.22
N ALA A 14 2.97 34.41 -1.13
CA ALA A 14 1.96 35.35 -1.62
C ALA A 14 2.10 35.63 -3.12
N ASP A 15 3.33 35.54 -3.65
CA ASP A 15 3.65 35.76 -5.06
C ASP A 15 4.81 34.87 -5.55
N GLU A 16 4.98 34.82 -6.88
CA GLU A 16 6.00 34.00 -7.55
C GLU A 16 7.44 34.53 -7.35
N THR A 17 7.59 35.82 -7.00
CA THR A 17 8.91 36.42 -6.75
C THR A 17 9.46 35.96 -5.41
N GLU A 18 8.61 35.92 -4.37
CA GLU A 18 8.91 35.38 -3.04
C GLU A 18 9.30 33.89 -3.13
N GLU A 19 8.59 33.13 -3.96
CA GLU A 19 8.91 31.73 -4.23
C GLU A 19 10.30 31.57 -4.90
N ALA A 20 10.61 32.39 -5.91
CA ALA A 20 11.89 32.35 -6.61
C ALA A 20 13.07 32.70 -5.68
N GLU A 21 12.93 33.74 -4.84
CA GLU A 21 13.94 34.11 -3.85
C GLU A 21 14.15 33.01 -2.81
N PHE A 22 13.06 32.36 -2.37
CA PHE A 22 13.13 31.23 -1.46
C PHE A 22 13.91 30.06 -2.07
N TRP A 23 13.58 29.63 -3.30
CA TRP A 23 14.26 28.51 -3.96
C TRP A 23 15.68 28.82 -4.46
N ALA A 24 16.05 30.09 -4.63
CA ALA A 24 17.42 30.48 -4.91
C ALA A 24 18.39 30.09 -3.78
N VAL A 25 17.88 30.08 -2.54
CA VAL A 25 18.67 29.80 -1.33
C VAL A 25 18.36 28.43 -0.73
N HIS A 26 17.19 27.86 -1.00
CA HIS A 26 16.72 26.59 -0.44
C HIS A 26 16.68 25.46 -1.48
N GLN A 27 16.93 24.24 -1.04
CA GLN A 27 16.80 23.02 -1.85
C GLN A 27 16.11 21.93 -1.04
N LEU A 28 15.35 21.06 -1.68
CA LEU A 28 14.75 19.91 -1.00
C LEU A 28 15.82 18.86 -0.66
N ASP A 29 15.76 18.29 0.54
CA ASP A 29 16.59 17.14 0.84
C ASP A 29 16.15 15.91 0.03
N ALA A 30 17.12 15.12 -0.43
CA ALA A 30 16.85 13.92 -1.24
C ALA A 30 15.94 12.91 -0.52
N ARG A 31 15.96 12.84 0.82
CA ARG A 31 15.07 11.97 1.60
C ARG A 31 13.63 12.47 1.60
N LEU A 32 13.43 13.78 1.71
CA LEU A 32 12.11 14.42 1.65
C LEU A 32 11.50 14.29 0.25
N MET A 33 12.32 14.44 -0.80
CA MET A 33 11.87 14.20 -2.17
C MET A 33 11.49 12.72 -2.39
N ASN A 34 12.26 11.79 -1.82
CA ASN A 34 11.95 10.35 -1.88
C ASN A 34 10.70 9.95 -1.08
N SER A 35 10.33 10.68 -0.02
CA SER A 35 9.11 10.39 0.75
C SER A 35 7.84 10.93 0.08
N ALA A 36 7.97 11.95 -0.77
CA ALA A 36 6.87 12.47 -1.59
C ALA A 36 6.57 11.59 -2.81
N LEU A 37 7.49 10.70 -3.20
CA LEU A 37 7.19 9.64 -4.15
C LEU A 37 6.21 8.68 -3.49
N HIS A 38 4.96 8.71 -3.97
CA HIS A 38 3.93 7.73 -3.62
C HIS A 38 4.46 6.36 -4.02
N ARG A 39 5.07 5.63 -3.08
CA ARG A 39 5.37 4.23 -3.29
C ARG A 39 4.01 3.55 -3.41
N PRO A 40 3.64 2.98 -4.57
CA PRO A 40 2.52 2.07 -4.58
C PRO A 40 2.83 1.05 -3.50
N ASP A 41 1.89 0.81 -2.61
CA ASP A 41 1.97 -0.28 -1.66
C ASP A 41 1.99 -1.57 -2.50
N VAL A 42 3.17 -1.93 -2.99
CA VAL A 42 3.40 -3.15 -3.74
C VAL A 42 3.26 -4.21 -2.66
N ARG A 43 2.03 -4.68 -2.48
CA ARG A 43 1.74 -5.83 -1.63
C ARG A 43 2.63 -6.96 -2.11
N GLU A 44 3.75 -7.16 -1.41
CA GLU A 44 4.69 -8.21 -1.70
C GLU A 44 3.94 -9.53 -1.55
N SER A 45 3.61 -10.14 -2.69
CA SER A 45 2.88 -11.41 -2.70
C SER A 45 3.89 -12.54 -2.91
N THR A 46 4.10 -13.34 -1.87
CA THR A 46 4.93 -14.54 -1.97
C THR A 46 4.13 -15.67 -2.58
N THR A 47 4.68 -16.31 -3.61
CA THR A 47 4.06 -17.51 -4.21
C THR A 47 4.29 -18.70 -3.28
N ILE A 48 3.20 -19.34 -2.87
CA ILE A 48 3.23 -20.55 -2.05
C ILE A 48 2.53 -21.70 -2.78
N THR A 49 2.91 -22.94 -2.46
CA THR A 49 2.22 -24.14 -2.94
C THR A 49 1.36 -24.72 -1.82
N LEU A 50 0.05 -24.84 -2.05
CA LEU A 50 -0.91 -25.46 -1.13
C LEU A 50 -1.54 -26.68 -1.81
N ARG A 51 -1.72 -27.76 -1.05
CA ARG A 51 -2.42 -28.96 -1.52
C ARG A 51 -3.89 -28.90 -1.10
N PHE A 52 -4.79 -29.13 -2.05
CA PHE A 52 -6.22 -29.19 -1.80
C PHE A 52 -6.79 -30.50 -2.34
N ASP A 53 -7.81 -31.04 -1.68
CA ASP A 53 -8.62 -32.10 -2.26
C ASP A 53 -9.24 -31.62 -3.60
N PRO A 54 -9.21 -32.44 -4.68
CA PRO A 54 -9.72 -32.03 -5.98
C PRO A 54 -11.19 -31.61 -5.98
N ARG A 55 -12.05 -32.25 -5.16
CA ARG A 55 -13.48 -31.91 -5.07
C ARG A 55 -13.67 -30.58 -4.37
N MET A 56 -12.86 -30.31 -3.34
CA MET A 56 -12.87 -29.03 -2.65
C MET A 56 -12.44 -27.89 -3.59
N LEU A 57 -11.34 -28.05 -4.34
CA LEU A 57 -10.89 -27.04 -5.29
C LEU A 57 -11.93 -26.77 -6.38
N ALA A 58 -12.61 -27.81 -6.88
CA ALA A 58 -13.69 -27.66 -7.85
C ALA A 58 -14.87 -26.84 -7.29
N ARG A 59 -15.26 -27.08 -6.03
CA ARG A 59 -16.30 -26.30 -5.35
C ARG A 59 -15.92 -24.82 -5.20
N ILE A 60 -14.67 -24.54 -4.83
CA ILE A 60 -14.15 -23.17 -4.71
C ILE A 60 -14.19 -22.46 -6.07
N LYS A 61 -13.69 -23.11 -7.13
CA LYS A 61 -13.71 -22.55 -8.50
C LYS A 61 -15.14 -22.23 -8.97
N ARG A 62 -16.10 -23.12 -8.68
CA ARG A 62 -17.51 -22.91 -9.04
C ARG A 62 -18.10 -21.70 -8.32
N LEU A 63 -17.83 -21.56 -7.02
CA LEU A 63 -18.32 -20.41 -6.24
C LEU A 63 -17.66 -19.09 -6.65
N ALA A 64 -16.36 -19.12 -6.95
CA ALA A 64 -15.64 -17.95 -7.46
C ALA A 64 -16.26 -17.47 -8.78
N ARG A 65 -16.52 -18.41 -9.70
CA ARG A 65 -17.16 -18.11 -10.99
C ARG A 65 -18.56 -17.52 -10.82
N SER A 66 -19.38 -18.05 -9.91
CA SER A 66 -20.72 -17.49 -9.66
C SER A 66 -20.70 -16.08 -9.08
N ARG A 67 -19.58 -15.67 -8.48
CA ARG A 67 -19.36 -14.32 -7.93
C ARG A 67 -18.52 -13.43 -8.85
N TYR A 68 -18.21 -13.87 -10.06
CA TYR A 68 -17.34 -13.17 -11.01
C TYR A 68 -15.96 -12.81 -10.45
N LEU A 69 -15.39 -13.69 -9.61
CA LEU A 69 -14.08 -13.51 -8.97
C LEU A 69 -13.08 -14.59 -9.40
N ASN A 70 -11.79 -14.27 -9.38
CA ASN A 70 -10.72 -15.27 -9.48
C ASN A 70 -10.68 -16.10 -8.18
N TYR A 71 -10.64 -17.43 -8.30
CA TYR A 71 -10.61 -18.34 -7.15
C TYR A 71 -9.40 -18.10 -6.22
N GLN A 72 -8.25 -17.68 -6.75
CA GLN A 72 -7.06 -17.34 -5.96
C GLN A 72 -7.31 -16.08 -5.11
N SER A 73 -7.95 -15.06 -5.69
CA SER A 73 -8.32 -13.84 -4.97
C SER A 73 -9.36 -14.14 -3.88
N MET A 74 -10.33 -14.99 -4.17
CA MET A 74 -11.35 -15.40 -3.21
C MET A 74 -10.75 -16.18 -2.03
N ILE A 75 -9.82 -17.11 -2.30
CA ILE A 75 -9.09 -17.82 -1.24
C ILE A 75 -8.30 -16.85 -0.35
N LYS A 76 -7.61 -15.88 -0.97
CA LYS A 76 -6.87 -14.84 -0.22
C LYS A 76 -7.79 -14.04 0.69
N GLN A 77 -8.94 -13.61 0.18
CA GLN A 77 -9.91 -12.84 0.97
C GLN A 77 -10.43 -13.64 2.18
N TRP A 78 -10.87 -14.88 1.97
CA TRP A 78 -11.35 -15.72 3.07
C TRP A 78 -10.29 -16.02 4.13
N LEU A 79 -9.04 -16.22 3.71
CA LEU A 79 -7.92 -16.40 4.64
C LEU A 79 -7.67 -15.13 5.47
N SER A 80 -7.71 -13.95 4.84
CA SER A 80 -7.60 -12.67 5.54
C SER A 80 -8.72 -12.48 6.56
N GLU A 81 -9.98 -12.69 6.16
CA GLU A 81 -11.15 -12.58 7.04
C GLU A 81 -11.05 -13.54 8.24
N ARG A 82 -10.60 -14.78 8.00
CA ARG A 82 -10.41 -15.76 9.07
C ARG A 82 -9.27 -15.36 10.00
N LEU A 83 -8.14 -14.89 9.47
CA LEU A 83 -6.99 -14.47 10.27
C LEU A 83 -7.34 -13.27 11.16
N GLU A 84 -8.03 -12.27 10.61
CA GLU A 84 -8.51 -11.11 11.39
C GLU A 84 -9.44 -11.54 12.53
N SER A 85 -10.33 -12.49 12.25
CA SER A 85 -11.24 -13.05 13.27
C SER A 85 -10.49 -13.77 14.39
N GLU A 86 -9.48 -14.57 14.07
CA GLU A 86 -8.66 -15.28 15.07
C GLU A 86 -7.78 -14.31 15.88
N LEU A 87 -7.21 -13.28 15.23
CA LEU A 87 -6.43 -12.26 15.92
C LEU A 87 -7.29 -11.39 16.85
N HIS A 88 -8.55 -11.14 16.48
CA HIS A 88 -9.48 -10.40 17.32
C HIS A 88 -10.01 -11.23 18.51
N ASN A 89 -10.20 -12.55 18.32
CA ASN A 89 -10.76 -13.44 19.33
C ASN A 89 -9.70 -14.24 20.14
N GLY A 90 -8.41 -14.07 19.86
CA GLY A 90 -7.34 -14.70 20.63
C GLY A 90 -7.23 -14.13 22.05
N PRO A 91 -6.92 -14.96 23.07
CA PRO A 91 -6.67 -14.45 24.42
C PRO A 91 -5.46 -13.51 24.37
N ARG A 92 -5.58 -12.33 24.99
CA ARG A 92 -4.43 -11.45 25.26
C ARG A 92 -3.40 -12.15 26.14
#